data_AF-A0A5C7HA28-F1
#
_entry.id   AF-A0A5C7HA28-F1
#
_cell.length_a   1.000
_cell.length_b   1.000
_cell.length_c   1.000
_cell.angle_alpha   90.00
_cell.angle_beta   90.00
_cell.angle_gamma   90.00
#
_symmetry.space_group_name_H-M   'P 1'
#
loop_
_entity.id
_entity.type
_entity.pdbx_description
1 polymer ?
#
loop_
_entity_poly.entity_id
_entity_poly.type
_entity_poly.pdbx_seq_one_letter_code
_entity_poly.pdbx_strand_id
1 'polypeptide(L)'
;MLQPWIVGEEHYETAQRVKQTLQHYKELQDIIAILGLDELSKEDRLTVARARKIERFLSQPFFVAKVFTGSPGKYVGLAETIRGFKLILSRELDGLPEHALYLVGNIDEVTTKATNLEMENNLKK
;
A
#
# COMPACT_ATOMS: atom_id res chain seq x y z
N MET A 1 11.01 -4.87 -20.47
CA MET A 1 10.73 -5.43 -19.13
C MET A 1 11.80 -4.93 -18.16
N LEU A 2 11.51 -4.82 -16.87
CA LEU A 2 12.51 -4.47 -15.84
C LEU A 2 13.61 -5.55 -15.83
N GLN A 3 14.89 -5.16 -15.77
CA GLN A 3 16.02 -6.10 -15.84
C GLN A 3 16.88 -6.00 -14.57
N PRO A 4 17.12 -7.10 -13.83
CA PRO A 4 17.83 -7.08 -12.54
C PRO A 4 19.22 -6.44 -12.61
N TRP A 5 19.97 -6.67 -13.69
CA TRP A 5 21.33 -6.12 -13.86
C TRP A 5 21.36 -4.61 -14.12
N ILE A 6 20.23 -3.97 -14.41
CA ILE A 6 20.12 -2.52 -14.58
C ILE A 6 19.68 -1.85 -13.27
N VAL A 7 18.68 -2.41 -12.60
CA VAL A 7 18.03 -1.77 -11.44
C VAL A 7 18.47 -2.32 -10.08
N GLY A 8 19.24 -3.42 -10.08
CA GLY A 8 19.58 -4.20 -8.90
C GLY A 8 18.51 -5.24 -8.54
N GLU A 9 18.95 -6.33 -7.90
CA GLU A 9 18.10 -7.45 -7.52
C GLU A 9 16.97 -7.03 -6.59
N GLU A 10 17.29 -6.23 -5.57
CA GLU A 10 16.32 -5.82 -4.56
C GLU A 10 15.14 -5.02 -5.15
N HIS A 11 15.42 -4.08 -6.04
CA HIS A 11 14.38 -3.33 -6.74
C HIS A 11 13.56 -4.27 -7.63
N TYR A 12 14.23 -5.13 -8.39
CA TYR A 12 13.57 -6.06 -9.28
C TYR A 12 12.62 -7.00 -8.54
N GLU A 13 13.09 -7.70 -7.51
CA GLU A 13 12.29 -8.63 -6.71
C GLU A 13 11.10 -7.93 -6.05
N THR A 14 11.33 -6.74 -5.47
CA THR A 14 10.26 -5.96 -4.83
C THR A 14 9.17 -5.60 -5.84
N ALA A 15 9.55 -5.11 -7.03
CA ALA A 15 8.61 -4.77 -8.09
C ALA A 15 7.85 -5.99 -8.63
N GLN A 16 8.51 -7.15 -8.77
CA GLN A 16 7.86 -8.38 -9.20
C GLN A 16 6.82 -8.87 -8.19
N ARG A 17 7.18 -8.87 -6.89
CA ARG A 17 6.26 -9.28 -5.82
C ARG A 17 5.03 -8.37 -5.71
N VAL A 18 5.22 -7.06 -5.88
CA VAL A 18 4.10 -6.11 -5.96
C VAL A 18 3.17 -6.47 -7.12
N LYS A 19 3.71 -6.70 -8.31
CA LYS A 19 2.92 -7.08 -9.49
C LYS A 19 2.16 -8.39 -9.30
N GLN A 20 2.81 -9.42 -8.77
CA GLN A 20 2.18 -10.71 -8.48
C GLN A 20 1.03 -10.56 -7.49
N THR A 21 1.23 -9.77 -6.43
CA THR A 21 0.19 -9.51 -5.42
C THR A 21 -1.03 -8.80 -6.02
N LEU A 22 -0.80 -7.79 -6.86
CA LEU A 22 -1.88 -7.07 -7.54
C LEU A 22 -2.59 -7.93 -8.60
N GLN A 23 -1.85 -8.80 -9.29
CA GLN A 23 -2.42 -9.72 -10.26
C GLN A 23 -3.34 -10.75 -9.59
N HIS A 24 -2.90 -11.38 -8.49
CA HIS A 24 -3.73 -12.28 -7.69
C HIS A 24 -4.97 -11.57 -7.16
N TYR A 25 -4.82 -10.33 -6.68
CA TYR A 25 -5.96 -9.53 -6.23
C TYR A 25 -6.99 -9.29 -7.35
N LYS A 26 -6.54 -8.99 -8.57
CA LYS A 26 -7.43 -8.82 -9.72
C LYS A 26 -8.23 -10.08 -10.04
N GLU A 27 -7.61 -11.26 -9.94
CA GLU A 27 -8.30 -12.55 -10.13
C GLU A 27 -9.35 -12.79 -9.03
N LEU A 28 -9.04 -12.40 -7.80
CA LEU A 28 -9.99 -12.48 -6.68
C LEU A 28 -11.13 -11.45 -6.78
N GLN A 29 -10.95 -10.31 -7.46
CA GLN A 29 -11.99 -9.27 -7.58
C GLN A 29 -13.27 -9.78 -8.25
N ASP A 30 -13.15 -10.60 -9.30
CA ASP A 30 -14.30 -11.16 -10.00
C ASP A 30 -15.08 -12.12 -9.07
N ILE A 31 -14.36 -12.92 -8.28
CA ILE A 31 -14.95 -13.80 -7.27
C ILE A 31 -15.65 -12.99 -6.18
N ILE A 32 -14.98 -11.95 -5.65
CA ILE A 32 -15.54 -11.07 -4.61
C ILE A 32 -16.81 -10.37 -5.11
N ALA A 33 -16.85 -9.96 -6.37
CA ALA A 33 -18.01 -9.29 -6.95
C ALA A 33 -19.25 -10.20 -7.06
N ILE A 34 -19.05 -11.52 -7.22
CA ILE A 34 -20.14 -12.49 -7.37
C ILE A 34 -20.54 -13.10 -6.02
N LEU A 35 -19.55 -13.55 -5.23
CA LEU A 35 -19.77 -14.34 -4.01
C LEU A 35 -19.64 -13.53 -2.72
N GLY A 36 -18.91 -12.41 -2.75
CA GLY A 36 -18.58 -11.62 -1.57
C GLY A 36 -17.21 -11.97 -0.96
N LEU A 37 -16.70 -11.08 -0.10
CA LEU A 37 -15.37 -11.21 0.50
C LEU A 37 -15.27 -12.35 1.53
N ASP A 38 -16.38 -12.68 2.18
CA ASP A 38 -16.41 -13.66 3.28
C ASP A 38 -16.25 -15.11 2.80
N GLU A 39 -16.52 -15.37 1.52
CA GLU A 39 -16.37 -16.67 0.87
C GLU A 39 -14.91 -17.00 0.51
N LEU A 40 -14.00 -16.04 0.65
CA LEU A 40 -12.59 -16.26 0.39
C LEU A 40 -11.90 -17.01 1.55
N SER A 41 -10.88 -17.79 1.18
CA SER A 41 -9.98 -18.40 2.16
C SER A 41 -9.33 -17.33 3.05
N LYS A 42 -8.87 -17.73 4.25
CA LYS A 42 -8.15 -16.78 5.15
C LYS A 42 -6.92 -16.19 4.47
N GLU A 43 -6.22 -16.99 3.65
CA GLU A 43 -5.03 -16.56 2.92
C GLU A 43 -5.37 -15.56 1.81
N ASP A 44 -6.42 -15.81 1.04
CA ASP A 44 -6.87 -14.89 -0.01
C ASP A 44 -7.34 -13.56 0.57
N ARG A 45 -8.05 -13.58 1.71
CA ARG A 45 -8.42 -12.34 2.42
C ARG A 45 -7.21 -11.53 2.84
N LEU A 46 -6.14 -12.19 3.32
CA LEU A 46 -4.88 -11.51 3.64
C LEU A 46 -4.22 -10.93 2.37
N THR A 47 -4.27 -11.65 1.26
CA THR A 47 -3.73 -11.15 -0.02
C THR A 47 -4.52 -9.95 -0.53
N VAL A 48 -5.85 -9.97 -0.44
CA VAL A 48 -6.72 -8.83 -0.77
C VAL A 48 -6.41 -7.62 0.11
N ALA A 49 -6.32 -7.81 1.44
CA ALA A 49 -5.99 -6.73 2.37
C ALA A 49 -4.63 -6.10 2.03
N ARG A 50 -3.62 -6.92 1.70
CA ARG A 50 -2.30 -6.43 1.30
C ARG A 50 -2.33 -5.70 -0.03
N ALA A 51 -3.02 -6.26 -1.02
CA ALA A 51 -3.14 -5.64 -2.34
C ALA A 51 -3.80 -4.26 -2.25
N ARG A 52 -4.87 -4.11 -1.46
CA ARG A 52 -5.50 -2.81 -1.18
C ARG A 52 -4.52 -1.82 -0.54
N LYS A 53 -3.71 -2.27 0.43
CA LYS A 53 -2.66 -1.45 1.03
C LYS A 53 -1.62 -1.00 0.00
N ILE A 54 -1.19 -1.90 -0.89
CA ILE A 54 -0.28 -1.58 -2.00
C ILE A 54 -0.90 -0.54 -2.93
N GLU A 55 -2.15 -0.71 -3.35
CA GLU A 55 -2.87 0.25 -4.22
C GLU A 55 -2.97 1.63 -3.56
N ARG A 56 -3.23 1.69 -2.26
CA ARG A 56 -3.26 2.95 -1.52
C ARG A 56 -1.87 3.56 -1.40
N PHE A 57 -0.84 2.78 -1.10
CA PHE A 57 0.53 3.27 -0.95
C PHE A 57 1.17 3.72 -2.28
N LEU A 58 0.66 3.25 -3.42
CA LEU A 58 1.02 3.78 -4.73
C LEU A 58 0.50 5.22 -4.96
N SER A 59 -0.44 5.70 -4.13
CA SER A 59 -0.88 7.09 -4.17
C SER A 59 0.08 8.02 -3.45
N GLN A 60 0.37 9.17 -4.06
CA GLN A 60 1.28 10.17 -3.51
C GLN A 60 0.71 11.57 -3.74
N PRO A 61 0.79 12.49 -2.75
CA PRO A 61 0.42 13.88 -2.96
C PRO A 61 1.44 14.55 -3.88
N PHE A 62 0.98 15.02 -5.05
CA PHE A 62 1.82 15.76 -5.98
C PHE A 62 1.89 17.25 -5.63
N PHE A 63 3.05 17.87 -5.83
CA PHE A 63 3.26 19.31 -5.59
C PHE A 63 2.27 20.18 -6.37
N VAL A 64 2.01 19.82 -7.63
CA VAL A 64 1.05 20.52 -8.50
C VAL A 64 -0.41 20.30 -8.09
N ALA A 65 -0.70 19.21 -7.37
CA ALA A 65 -2.05 18.84 -6.97
C ALA A 65 -2.48 19.48 -5.63
N LYS A 66 -1.57 20.19 -4.94
CA LYS A 66 -1.85 20.83 -3.64
C LYS A 66 -3.09 21.73 -3.67
N VAL A 67 -3.34 22.42 -4.78
CA VAL A 67 -4.51 23.30 -4.95
C VAL A 67 -5.84 22.53 -4.95
N PHE A 68 -5.83 21.24 -5.30
CA PHE A 68 -7.02 20.38 -5.33
C PHE A 68 -7.14 19.48 -4.11
N THR A 69 -6.01 18.95 -3.61
CA THR A 69 -5.99 17.99 -2.50
C THR A 69 -5.85 18.64 -1.12
N GLY A 70 -5.46 19.92 -1.06
CA GLY A 70 -5.12 20.63 0.17
C GLY A 70 -3.85 20.13 0.87
N SER A 71 -3.28 19.01 0.42
CA SER A 71 -2.13 18.35 1.04
C SER A 71 -0.82 18.80 0.39
N PRO A 72 0.24 19.08 1.17
CA PRO A 72 1.53 19.43 0.60
C PRO A 72 2.11 18.26 -0.19
N GLY A 73 2.65 18.56 -1.38
CA GLY A 73 3.31 17.56 -2.20
C GLY A 73 4.52 16.95 -1.49
N LYS A 74 4.81 15.69 -1.80
CA LYS A 74 5.93 14.94 -1.23
C LYS A 74 6.85 14.44 -2.34
N TYR A 75 8.14 14.37 -2.04
CA TYR A 75 9.13 13.67 -2.86
C TYR A 75 9.60 12.46 -2.07
N VAL A 76 9.69 11.30 -2.72
CA VAL A 76 10.06 10.02 -2.07
C VAL A 76 11.28 9.47 -2.80
N GLY A 77 12.34 9.17 -2.05
CA GLY A 77 13.56 8.62 -2.63
C GLY A 77 13.38 7.15 -3.05
N LEU A 78 14.13 6.70 -4.06
CA LEU A 78 14.04 5.32 -4.56
C LEU A 78 14.22 4.27 -3.44
N ALA A 79 15.23 4.44 -2.59
CA ALA A 79 15.50 3.53 -1.48
C ALA A 79 14.36 3.48 -0.46
N GLU A 80 13.69 4.62 -0.21
CA GLU A 80 12.55 4.69 0.68
C GLU A 80 11.31 4.01 0.08
N THR A 81 11.10 4.16 -1.22
CA THR A 81 10.03 3.48 -1.96
C THR A 81 10.21 1.96 -1.87
N ILE A 82 11.41 1.46 -2.18
CA ILE A 82 11.72 0.02 -2.09
C ILE A 82 11.51 -0.48 -0.66
N ARG A 83 12.03 0.24 0.34
CA ARG A 83 11.85 -0.08 1.76
C ARG A 83 10.36 -0.15 2.15
N GLY A 84 9.57 0.86 1.77
CA GLY A 84 8.14 0.93 2.07
C GLY A 84 7.36 -0.26 1.50
N PHE A 85 7.59 -0.60 0.22
CA PHE A 85 6.93 -1.76 -0.38
C PHE A 85 7.40 -3.09 0.24
N LYS A 86 8.67 -3.23 0.61
CA LYS A 86 9.15 -4.43 1.31
C LYS A 86 8.44 -4.62 2.65
N LEU A 87 8.22 -3.55 3.42
CA LEU A 87 7.50 -3.59 4.71
C LEU A 87 6.04 -4.00 4.55
N ILE A 88 5.36 -3.53 3.49
CA ILE A 88 4.00 -3.96 3.16
C ILE A 88 3.99 -5.45 2.76
N LEU A 89 4.97 -5.87 1.97
CA LEU A 89 5.12 -7.26 1.51
C LEU A 89 5.56 -8.23 2.62
N SER A 90 6.24 -7.77 3.67
CA SER A 90 6.71 -8.57 4.81
C SER A 90 5.69 -8.76 5.93
N ARG A 91 4.48 -8.20 5.79
CA ARG A 91 3.38 -8.24 6.79
C ARG A 91 3.59 -7.37 8.03
N GLU A 92 4.63 -6.55 8.06
CA GLU A 92 4.92 -5.68 9.21
C GLU A 92 3.85 -4.60 9.42
N LEU A 93 3.12 -4.25 8.36
CA LEU A 93 2.08 -3.22 8.38
C LEU A 93 0.66 -3.80 8.33
N ASP A 94 0.49 -5.11 8.57
CA ASP A 94 -0.81 -5.77 8.48
C ASP A 94 -1.81 -5.23 9.54
N GLY A 95 -1.32 -4.79 10.70
CA GLY A 95 -2.14 -4.17 11.75
C GLY A 95 -2.59 -2.73 11.46
N LEU A 96 -1.96 -2.03 10.51
CA LEU A 96 -2.33 -0.66 10.19
C LEU A 96 -3.56 -0.60 9.29
N PRO A 97 -4.43 0.40 9.46
CA PRO A 97 -5.62 0.50 8.64
C PRO A 97 -5.29 1.04 7.24
N GLU A 98 -6.01 0.58 6.20
CA GLU A 98 -5.72 0.90 4.79
C GLU A 98 -5.67 2.42 4.50
N HIS A 99 -6.50 3.19 5.20
CA HIS A 99 -6.60 4.64 5.03
C HIS A 99 -5.35 5.40 5.53
N ALA A 100 -4.52 4.78 6.38
CA ALA A 100 -3.23 5.33 6.78
C ALA A 100 -2.21 5.32 5.63
N LEU A 101 -2.40 4.46 4.62
CA LEU A 101 -1.51 4.36 3.45
C LEU A 101 -1.96 5.25 2.28
N TYR A 102 -3.07 5.99 2.42
CA TYR A 102 -3.60 6.82 1.34
C TYR A 102 -2.99 8.24 1.36
N LEU A 103 -2.54 8.74 0.20
CA LEU A 103 -1.93 10.06 0.01
C LEU A 103 -0.85 10.38 1.05
N VAL A 104 0.15 9.51 1.12
CA VAL A 104 1.33 9.67 1.97
C VAL A 104 2.59 9.71 1.12
N GLY A 105 3.69 10.25 1.67
CA GLY A 105 5.00 10.20 1.03
C GLY A 105 5.69 8.86 1.28
N ASN A 106 6.31 8.74 2.45
CA ASN A 106 7.11 7.57 2.82
C ASN A 106 6.40 6.71 3.89
N ILE A 107 7.07 5.64 4.32
CA ILE A 107 6.51 4.71 5.30
C ILE A 107 6.40 5.30 6.71
N ASP A 108 7.26 6.26 7.05
CA ASP A 108 7.26 6.88 8.39
C ASP A 108 6.01 7.77 8.58
N GLU A 109 5.55 8.39 7.48
CA GLU A 109 4.28 9.11 7.44
C GLU A 109 3.07 8.18 7.61
N VAL A 110 3.14 6.94 7.13
CA VAL A 110 2.07 5.93 7.33
C VAL A 110 1.84 5.66 8.81
N THR A 111 2.92 5.38 9.55
CA THR A 111 2.83 5.08 10.99
C THR A 111 2.31 6.29 11.76
N THR A 112 2.81 7.49 11.45
CA THR A 112 2.34 8.74 12.08
C THR A 112 0.85 8.96 11.83
N LYS A 113 0.41 8.75 10.58
CA LYS A 113 -0.99 8.90 10.19
C LYS A 113 -1.86 7.87 10.90
N ALA A 114 -1.44 6.61 10.96
CA ALA A 114 -2.15 5.55 11.67
C ALA A 114 -2.39 5.89 13.14
N THR A 115 -1.37 6.37 13.86
CA THR A 115 -1.51 6.80 15.26
C THR A 115 -2.52 7.94 15.41
N ASN A 116 -2.51 8.93 14.50
CA ASN A 116 -3.49 10.02 14.54
C ASN A 116 -4.93 9.52 14.33
N LEU A 117 -5.12 8.56 13.43
CA LEU A 117 -6.42 7.96 13.15
C LEU A 117 -6.95 7.15 14.35
N GLU A 118 -6.06 6.42 15.03
CA GLU A 118 -6.40 5.73 16.28
C GLU A 118 -6.81 6.72 17.39
N MET A 119 -6.06 7.82 17.54
CA MET A 119 -6.39 8.87 18.52
C MET A 119 -7.74 9.54 18.21
N GLU A 120 -8.01 9.90 16.96
CA GLU A 120 -9.29 10.47 16.55
C GLU A 120 -10.47 9.52 16.79
N ASN A 121 -10.29 8.21 16.55
CA ASN A 121 -11.33 7.22 16.81
C ASN A 121 -11.62 7.04 18.30
N ASN A 122 -10.60 7.18 19.16
CA ASN A 122 -10.77 7.11 20.61
C ASN A 122 -11.43 8.37 21.19
N LEU A 123 -11.22 9.54 20.58
CA LEU A 123 -11.88 10.79 20.98
C LEU A 123 -13.36 10.87 20.55
N LYS A 124 -13.77 10.06 19.57
CA LYS A 124 -15.16 9.98 19.08
C LYS A 124 -15.99 8.89 19.77
N LYS A 125 -15.38 8.11 20.67
CA LYS A 125 -16.07 7.14 21.55
C LYS A 125 -16.38 7.77 22.89
#